data_AF-A0A7H9B5T1-F1
#
_entry.id   AF-A0A7H9B5T1-F1
#
_cell.length_a   1.000
_cell.length_b   1.000
_cell.length_c   1.000
_cell.angle_alpha   90.00
_cell.angle_beta   90.00
_cell.angle_gamma   90.00
#
_symmetry.space_group_name_H-M   'P 1'
#
loop_
_entity.id
_entity.type
_entity.pdbx_description
1 polymer ?
#
loop_
_entity_poly.entity_id
_entity_poly.type
_entity_poly.pdbx_seq_one_letter_code
_entity_poly.pdbx_strand_id
1 'polypeptide(L)'
;MSTATLSLLDEESFSGLNPKSRTIKARTHIFRNAVLFNVLPSNVISDTSSCEYCRLFSGEVYVEEFLNIHESGSVDQVPSYKLRFGWKYSSNEFFCQTEKIDNIHKLNEVITKWSVWHRIMMQCSGNRYVLLELQFDDMEEDRRFRDLVFRISDEFEILAELMWD
;
A
#
# COMPACT_ATOMS: atom_id res chain seq x y z
N MET A 1 -26.40 21.01 -11.35
CA MET A 1 -26.40 20.29 -10.07
C MET A 1 -26.37 18.81 -10.40
N SER A 2 -25.22 18.16 -10.24
CA SER A 2 -25.03 16.75 -10.59
C SER A 2 -25.00 15.90 -9.32
N THR A 3 -25.89 14.92 -9.26
CA THR A 3 -25.97 13.90 -8.21
C THR A 3 -24.91 12.83 -8.44
N ALA A 4 -24.06 12.59 -7.43
CA ALA A 4 -23.08 11.53 -7.42
C ALA A 4 -23.74 10.19 -7.03
N THR A 5 -23.55 9.17 -7.85
CA THR A 5 -24.01 7.80 -7.60
C THR A 5 -22.97 7.06 -6.76
N LEU A 6 -23.32 6.70 -5.52
CA LEU A 6 -22.54 5.83 -4.65
C LEU A 6 -22.83 4.36 -5.00
N SER A 7 -21.84 3.63 -5.49
CA SER A 7 -21.92 2.16 -5.63
C SER A 7 -21.47 1.50 -4.32
N LEU A 8 -22.42 0.90 -3.61
CA LEU A 8 -22.20 -0.03 -2.51
C LEU A 8 -21.72 -1.37 -3.07
N LEU A 9 -20.57 -1.85 -2.60
CA LEU A 9 -20.19 -3.27 -2.72
C LEU A 9 -20.26 -3.87 -1.31
N ASP A 10 -21.16 -4.82 -1.15
CA ASP A 10 -21.30 -5.68 0.03
C ASP A 10 -20.24 -6.78 -0.02
N GLU A 11 -19.41 -6.89 1.01
CA GLU A 11 -18.73 -8.13 1.36
C GLU A 11 -19.08 -8.51 2.80
N GLU A 12 -19.84 -9.59 2.95
CA GLU A 12 -20.07 -10.24 4.24
C GLU A 12 -18.95 -11.25 4.55
N SER A 13 -18.38 -11.17 5.75
CA SER A 13 -18.35 -12.32 6.66
C SER A 13 -17.99 -11.90 8.10
N PHE A 14 -18.79 -12.39 9.04
CA PHE A 14 -18.84 -12.07 10.48
C PHE A 14 -17.91 -12.99 11.31
N SER A 15 -17.27 -12.47 12.35
CA SER A 15 -17.44 -12.95 13.75
C SER A 15 -16.57 -12.16 14.74
N GLY A 16 -17.18 -11.73 15.85
CA GLY A 16 -16.52 -11.04 16.97
C GLY A 16 -17.23 -9.72 17.33
N LEU A 17 -18.08 -9.75 18.35
CA LEU A 17 -18.76 -8.58 18.91
C LEU A 17 -17.73 -7.60 19.52
N ASN A 18 -17.51 -6.49 18.83
CA ASN A 18 -17.05 -5.21 19.38
C ASN A 18 -17.79 -4.12 18.59
N PRO A 19 -18.15 -2.97 19.19
CA PRO A 19 -19.03 -1.98 18.57
C PRO A 19 -18.42 -1.54 17.23
N LYS A 20 -19.20 -1.66 16.16
CA LYS A 20 -18.68 -1.91 14.80
C LYS A 20 -18.23 -0.62 14.15
N SER A 21 -16.94 -0.29 14.32
CA SER A 21 -16.26 0.68 13.47
C SER A 21 -16.36 0.23 11.99
N ARG A 22 -16.80 1.14 11.10
CA ARG A 22 -16.87 0.89 9.66
C ARG A 22 -15.66 1.53 8.99
N THR A 23 -14.86 0.74 8.28
CA THR A 23 -13.80 1.27 7.42
C THR A 23 -14.39 1.69 6.07
N ILE A 24 -14.13 2.93 5.65
CA ILE A 24 -14.50 3.45 4.33
C ILE A 24 -13.24 3.81 3.54
N LYS A 25 -13.25 3.56 2.23
CA LYS A 25 -12.19 4.05 1.34
C LYS A 25 -12.43 5.53 1.05
N ALA A 26 -11.52 6.40 1.48
CA ALA A 26 -11.63 7.85 1.36
C ALA A 26 -11.00 8.38 0.06
N ARG A 27 -9.82 7.87 -0.29
CA ARG A 27 -9.07 8.31 -1.45
C ARG A 27 -8.35 7.15 -2.13
N THR A 28 -8.09 7.30 -3.42
CA THR A 28 -7.24 6.37 -4.17
C THR A 28 -6.30 7.19 -5.05
N HIS A 29 -5.00 7.03 -4.85
CA HIS A 29 -3.98 7.54 -5.76
C HIS A 29 -3.53 6.42 -6.69
N ILE A 30 -3.50 6.70 -7.99
CA ILE A 30 -3.12 5.72 -9.01
C ILE A 30 -1.80 6.17 -9.64
N PHE A 31 -0.83 5.26 -9.66
CA PHE A 31 0.47 5.43 -10.28
C PHE A 31 0.65 4.41 -11.39
N ARG A 32 0.99 4.89 -12.59
CA ARG A 32 1.07 4.05 -13.80
C ARG A 32 2.48 3.55 -14.05
N ASN A 33 2.58 2.54 -14.92
CA ASN A 33 3.85 1.97 -15.39
C ASN A 33 4.75 1.51 -14.23
N ALA A 34 4.13 0.90 -13.23
CA ALA A 34 4.80 0.32 -12.09
C ALA A 34 5.26 -1.10 -12.41
N VAL A 35 6.49 -1.42 -12.01
CA VAL A 35 7.13 -2.70 -12.27
C VAL A 35 7.62 -3.27 -10.96
N LEU A 36 7.33 -4.56 -10.70
CA LEU A 36 7.86 -5.27 -9.54
C LEU A 36 8.86 -6.33 -9.95
N PHE A 37 9.94 -6.41 -9.19
CA PHE A 37 10.99 -7.41 -9.36
C PHE A 37 11.22 -8.18 -8.06
N ASN A 38 11.79 -9.38 -8.17
CA ASN A 38 12.26 -10.11 -6.99
C ASN A 38 13.46 -9.40 -6.36
N VAL A 39 13.53 -9.43 -5.02
CA VAL A 39 14.74 -9.05 -4.28
C VAL A 39 15.52 -10.32 -3.96
N LEU A 40 16.78 -10.36 -4.37
CA LEU A 40 17.67 -11.49 -4.05
C LEU A 40 18.33 -11.26 -2.67
N PRO A 41 18.40 -12.30 -1.82
CA PRO A 41 19.14 -12.21 -0.57
C PRO A 41 20.63 -11.95 -0.84
N SER A 42 21.23 -11.00 -0.12
CA SER A 42 22.63 -10.60 -0.31
C SER A 42 23.63 -11.75 -0.18
N ASN A 43 23.28 -12.78 0.58
CA ASN A 43 24.08 -13.99 0.84
C ASN A 43 23.98 -15.06 -0.25
N VAL A 44 23.10 -14.90 -1.25
CA VAL A 44 22.93 -15.86 -2.37
C VAL A 44 23.65 -15.38 -3.64
N ILE A 45 24.07 -14.11 -3.67
CA ILE A 45 24.67 -13.47 -4.85
C ILE A 45 26.12 -13.93 -5.08
N SER A 46 26.78 -14.58 -4.10
CA SER A 46 28.20 -14.93 -4.20
C SER A 46 28.53 -16.11 -5.12
N ASP A 47 27.61 -17.04 -5.38
CA ASP A 47 27.97 -18.34 -5.97
C ASP A 47 27.18 -18.77 -7.22
N THR A 48 26.25 -17.96 -7.74
CA THR A 48 25.48 -18.36 -8.93
C THR A 48 25.29 -17.24 -9.93
N SER A 49 25.92 -17.41 -11.10
CA SER A 49 25.74 -16.63 -12.34
C SER A 49 24.32 -16.69 -12.93
N SER A 50 23.35 -17.26 -12.20
CA SER A 50 22.04 -17.71 -12.70
C SER A 50 20.85 -17.24 -11.87
N CYS A 51 21.06 -16.47 -10.79
CA CYS A 51 19.96 -15.82 -10.09
C CYS A 51 19.74 -14.43 -10.69
N GLU A 52 18.95 -14.38 -11.76
CA GLU A 52 18.68 -13.15 -12.49
C GLU A 52 17.58 -12.33 -11.80
N TYR A 53 17.76 -11.01 -11.84
CA TYR A 53 16.76 -10.04 -11.46
C TYR A 53 15.57 -10.16 -12.43
N CYS A 54 14.46 -10.70 -11.94
CA CYS A 54 13.30 -11.12 -12.70
C CYS A 54 12.14 -10.16 -12.50
N ARG A 55 11.58 -9.67 -13.60
CA ARG A 55 10.35 -8.88 -13.61
C ARG A 55 9.16 -9.80 -13.34
N LEU A 56 8.48 -9.57 -12.22
CA LEU A 56 7.32 -10.36 -11.79
C LEU A 56 5.98 -9.73 -12.22
N PHE A 57 5.93 -8.40 -12.30
CA PHE A 57 4.70 -7.66 -12.57
C PHE A 57 4.98 -6.35 -13.33
N SER A 58 4.00 -5.94 -14.12
CA SER A 58 3.96 -4.63 -14.80
C SER A 58 2.51 -4.15 -14.84
N GLY A 59 2.22 -2.98 -14.28
CA GLY A 59 0.86 -2.48 -14.18
C GLY A 59 0.76 -1.14 -13.46
N GLU A 60 -0.20 -1.03 -12.55
CA GLU A 60 -0.50 0.18 -11.79
C GLU A 60 -0.41 -0.09 -10.28
N VAL A 61 0.04 0.92 -9.52
CA VAL A 61 -0.05 0.94 -8.06
C VAL A 61 -1.22 1.81 -7.63
N TYR A 62 -2.06 1.25 -6.76
CA TYR A 62 -3.15 1.94 -6.10
C TYR A 62 -2.76 2.14 -4.65
N VAL A 63 -2.59 3.39 -4.22
CA VAL A 63 -2.45 3.74 -2.80
C VAL A 63 -3.84 4.14 -2.32
N GLU A 64 -4.49 3.23 -1.61
CA GLU A 64 -5.84 3.40 -1.08
C GLU A 64 -5.76 3.90 0.36
N GLU A 65 -6.43 5.02 0.63
CA GLU A 65 -6.59 5.62 1.95
C GLU A 65 -7.94 5.19 2.53
N PHE A 66 -7.93 4.79 3.80
CA PHE A 66 -9.08 4.30 4.52
C PHE A 66 -9.25 5.06 5.84
N LEU A 67 -10.49 5.46 6.10
CA LEU A 67 -10.91 6.09 7.34
C LEU A 67 -11.82 5.12 8.09
N ASN A 68 -11.61 5.01 9.39
CA ASN A 68 -12.51 4.27 10.27
C ASN A 68 -13.55 5.23 10.82
N ILE A 69 -14.83 4.86 10.73
CA ILE A 69 -15.95 5.64 11.25
C ILE A 69 -16.53 4.87 12.43
N HIS A 70 -16.51 5.48 13.61
CA HIS A 70 -17.19 4.96 14.79
C HIS A 70 -18.71 5.13 14.67
N GLU A 71 -19.46 4.34 15.43
CA GLU A 71 -20.93 4.38 15.43
C GLU A 71 -21.50 5.77 15.80
N SER A 72 -20.76 6.55 16.59
CA SER A 72 -21.06 7.94 16.92
C SER A 72 -21.00 8.90 15.72
N GLY A 73 -20.55 8.43 14.55
CA GLY A 73 -20.26 9.25 13.38
C GLY A 73 -18.93 9.98 13.45
N SER A 74 -18.16 9.82 14.53
CA SER A 74 -16.80 10.36 14.61
C SER A 74 -15.86 9.52 13.76
N VAL A 75 -15.06 10.21 12.95
CA VAL A 75 -14.01 9.59 12.13
C VAL A 75 -12.75 9.45 12.99
N ASP A 76 -12.12 8.27 12.98
CA ASP A 76 -10.76 8.11 13.51
C ASP A 76 -9.85 9.16 12.88
N GLN A 77 -9.08 9.84 13.72
CA GLN A 77 -8.17 10.87 13.24
C GLN A 77 -6.97 10.30 12.48
N VAL A 78 -6.69 9.00 12.66
CA VAL A 78 -5.56 8.34 12.02
C VAL A 78 -6.05 7.57 10.80
N PRO A 79 -5.76 8.05 9.57
CA PRO A 79 -6.04 7.29 8.37
C PRO A 79 -5.15 6.06 8.28
N SER A 80 -5.54 5.13 7.43
CA SER A 80 -4.72 3.97 7.12
C SER A 80 -4.61 3.77 5.61
N TYR A 81 -3.51 3.20 5.17
CA TYR A 81 -3.18 3.07 3.77
C TYR A 81 -2.95 1.61 3.40
N LYS A 82 -3.19 1.29 2.13
CA LYS A 82 -2.84 0.00 1.55
C LYS A 82 -2.38 0.19 0.12
N LEU A 83 -1.28 -0.47 -0.24
CA LEU A 83 -0.82 -0.52 -1.62
C LEU A 83 -1.40 -1.76 -2.27
N ARG A 84 -1.99 -1.60 -3.46
CA ARG A 84 -2.47 -2.70 -4.30
C ARG A 84 -1.89 -2.57 -5.69
N PHE A 85 -1.54 -3.70 -6.27
CA PHE A 85 -0.90 -3.75 -7.58
C PHE A 85 -1.88 -4.38 -8.56
N GLY A 86 -2.43 -3.56 -9.46
CA GLY A 86 -3.46 -3.96 -10.42
C GLY A 86 -2.91 -4.07 -11.83
N TRP A 87 -3.44 -5.00 -12.62
CA TRP A 87 -3.06 -5.10 -14.02
C TRP A 87 -3.60 -3.91 -14.83
N LYS A 88 -2.81 -3.38 -15.76
CA LYS A 88 -3.08 -2.14 -16.54
C LYS A 88 -4.44 -2.08 -17.28
N TYR A 89 -5.12 -3.21 -17.43
CA TYR A 89 -6.39 -3.35 -18.17
C TYR A 89 -7.47 -4.09 -17.39
N SER A 90 -7.29 -4.30 -16.08
CA SER A 90 -8.25 -5.01 -15.25
C SER A 90 -8.46 -4.25 -13.94
N SER A 91 -9.67 -3.70 -13.74
CA SER A 91 -9.98 -2.93 -12.54
C SER A 91 -10.19 -3.79 -11.29
N ASN A 92 -10.43 -5.10 -11.49
CA ASN A 92 -10.84 -6.01 -10.42
C ASN A 92 -9.80 -7.10 -10.13
N GLU A 93 -8.77 -7.24 -10.98
CA GLU A 93 -7.72 -8.23 -10.78
C GLU A 93 -6.45 -7.59 -10.26
N PHE A 94 -6.09 -7.97 -9.05
CA PHE A 94 -4.88 -7.53 -8.38
C PHE A 94 -3.86 -8.65 -8.38
N PHE A 95 -2.61 -8.29 -8.66
CA PHE A 95 -1.47 -9.19 -8.54
C PHE A 95 -1.12 -9.44 -7.07
N CYS A 96 -0.94 -8.36 -6.30
CA CYS A 96 -0.63 -8.44 -4.88
C CYS A 96 -1.04 -7.16 -4.15
N GLN A 97 -0.92 -7.20 -2.82
CA GLN A 97 -1.18 -6.06 -1.95
C GLN A 97 -0.29 -6.10 -0.71
N THR A 98 -0.12 -4.96 -0.07
CA THR A 98 0.57 -4.88 1.23
C THR A 98 -0.39 -5.18 2.38
N GLU A 99 0.18 -5.34 3.58
CA GLU A 99 -0.60 -5.19 4.80
C GLU A 99 -1.14 -3.76 4.93
N LYS A 100 -2.10 -3.57 5.82
CA LYS A 100 -2.58 -2.25 6.21
C LYS A 100 -1.45 -1.47 6.89
N ILE A 101 -1.28 -0.22 6.48
CA ILE A 101 -0.33 0.74 7.05
C ILE A 101 -1.13 1.74 7.85
N ASP A 102 -1.06 1.70 9.17
CA ASP A 102 -1.85 2.56 10.07
C ASP A 102 -0.99 3.36 11.05
N ASN A 103 0.33 3.31 10.91
CA ASN A 103 1.29 4.08 11.69
C ASN A 103 2.66 4.14 11.01
N ILE A 104 3.55 4.99 11.52
CA ILE A 104 4.91 5.18 11.00
C ILE A 104 5.78 3.92 11.05
N HIS A 105 5.63 3.07 12.08
CA HIS A 105 6.39 1.81 12.17
C HIS A 105 5.98 0.84 11.06
N LYS A 106 4.67 0.70 10.81
CA LYS A 106 4.15 -0.08 9.70
C LYS A 106 4.54 0.49 8.35
N LEU A 107 4.60 1.81 8.20
CA LEU A 107 5.07 2.43 6.96
C LEU A 107 6.52 2.02 6.67
N ASN A 108 7.40 2.12 7.66
CA ASN A 108 8.82 1.77 7.53
C ASN A 108 9.06 0.26 7.31
N GLU A 109 8.17 -0.60 7.86
CA GLU A 109 8.16 -2.04 7.60
C GLU A 109 7.74 -2.37 6.16
N VAL A 110 6.69 -1.69 5.67
CA VAL A 110 6.10 -1.99 4.36
C VAL A 110 6.88 -1.34 3.21
N ILE A 111 7.36 -0.11 3.40
CA ILE A 111 8.05 0.67 2.36
C ILE A 111 9.43 1.05 2.90
N THR A 112 10.46 0.36 2.43
CA THR A 112 11.84 0.67 2.77
C THR A 112 12.55 1.27 1.57
N LYS A 113 13.17 2.44 1.73
CA LYS A 113 14.01 3.02 0.69
C LYS A 113 15.29 2.21 0.55
N TRP A 114 15.61 1.77 -0.67
CA TRP A 114 16.87 1.10 -1.00
C TRP A 114 17.56 1.80 -2.16
N SER A 115 18.52 2.67 -1.84
CA SER A 115 19.23 3.48 -2.82
C SER A 115 18.27 4.36 -3.65
N VAL A 116 18.04 4.00 -4.92
CA VAL A 116 17.17 4.72 -5.87
C VAL A 116 15.73 4.18 -5.87
N TRP A 117 15.52 2.93 -5.46
CA TRP A 117 14.26 2.21 -5.60
C TRP A 117 13.56 1.97 -4.26
N HIS A 118 12.29 1.56 -4.32
CA HIS A 118 11.52 1.21 -3.13
C HIS A 118 11.46 -0.30 -2.97
N ARG A 119 11.71 -0.80 -1.76
CA ARG A 119 11.40 -2.17 -1.40
C ARG A 119 10.04 -2.20 -0.72
N ILE A 120 9.15 -3.03 -1.24
CA ILE A 120 7.79 -3.15 -0.76
C ILE A 120 7.58 -4.55 -0.17
N MET A 121 7.19 -4.59 1.10
CA MET A 121 6.82 -5.83 1.78
C MET A 121 5.38 -6.19 1.41
N MET A 122 5.21 -7.22 0.58
CA MET A 122 3.90 -7.70 0.15
C MET A 122 3.36 -8.75 1.11
N GLN A 123 2.06 -8.69 1.39
CA GLN A 123 1.38 -9.69 2.19
C GLN A 123 0.97 -10.88 1.30
N CYS A 124 1.39 -12.08 1.69
CA CYS A 124 0.97 -13.35 1.11
C CYS A 124 -0.04 -14.07 2.03
N SER A 125 -0.48 -15.26 1.63
CA SER A 125 -1.33 -16.08 2.48
C SER A 125 -0.61 -16.58 3.74
N GLY A 126 -1.36 -16.67 4.85
CA GLY A 126 -0.88 -17.27 6.10
C GLY A 126 0.21 -16.47 6.83
N ASN A 127 0.10 -15.12 6.88
CA ASN A 127 1.09 -14.23 7.49
C ASN A 127 2.52 -14.41 6.97
N ARG A 128 2.63 -14.78 5.69
CA ARG A 128 3.90 -14.79 4.98
C ARG A 128 4.04 -13.49 4.22
N TYR A 129 5.28 -13.05 4.08
CA TYR A 129 5.59 -11.81 3.41
C TYR A 129 6.70 -12.04 2.39
N VAL A 130 6.64 -11.31 1.28
CA VAL A 130 7.69 -11.32 0.26
C VAL A 130 8.14 -9.90 -0.01
N LEU A 131 9.45 -9.70 -0.06
CA LEU A 131 10.04 -8.41 -0.36
C LEU A 131 10.25 -8.28 -1.86
N LEU A 132 9.63 -7.27 -2.46
CA LEU A 132 9.76 -6.97 -3.88
C LEU A 132 10.38 -5.59 -4.08
N GLU A 133 11.06 -5.38 -5.19
CA GLU A 133 11.55 -4.06 -5.59
C GLU A 133 10.54 -3.41 -6.53
N LEU A 134 10.09 -2.21 -6.18
CA LEU A 134 9.22 -1.37 -6.98
C LEU A 134 10.06 -0.34 -7.74
N GLN A 135 9.87 -0.35 -9.05
CA GLN A 135 10.37 0.65 -9.98
C GLN A 135 9.21 1.23 -10.79
N PHE A 136 9.41 2.44 -11.31
CA PHE A 136 8.51 3.03 -12.29
C PHE A 136 9.31 3.31 -13.56
N ASP A 137 8.76 2.92 -14.71
CA ASP A 137 9.36 3.24 -16.01
C ASP A 137 9.27 4.75 -16.32
N ASP A 138 8.34 5.45 -15.67
CA ASP A 138 8.11 6.89 -15.79
C ASP A 138 8.63 7.63 -14.55
N MET A 139 9.61 8.52 -14.74
CA MET A 139 10.20 9.33 -13.67
C MET A 139 9.20 10.29 -13.01
N GLU A 140 8.17 10.74 -13.73
CA GLU A 140 7.12 11.59 -13.15
C GLU A 140 6.22 10.79 -12.21
N GLU A 141 5.91 9.54 -12.55
CA GLU A 141 5.17 8.61 -11.67
C GLU A 141 5.99 8.28 -10.42
N ASP A 142 7.28 7.96 -10.58
CA ASP A 142 8.21 7.72 -9.47
C ASP A 142 8.26 8.90 -8.51
N ARG A 143 8.41 10.13 -9.04
CA ARG A 143 8.41 11.35 -8.23
C ARG A 143 7.09 11.54 -7.49
N ARG A 144 5.95 11.43 -8.19
CA ARG A 144 4.63 11.58 -7.55
C ARG A 144 4.41 10.54 -6.45
N PHE A 145 4.88 9.31 -6.66
CA PHE A 145 4.80 8.24 -5.67
C PHE A 145 5.61 8.58 -4.43
N ARG A 146 6.88 8.99 -4.60
CA ARG A 146 7.73 9.44 -3.49
C ARG A 146 7.12 10.61 -2.71
N ASP A 147 6.59 11.60 -3.41
CA ASP A 147 5.97 12.78 -2.79
C ASP A 147 4.73 12.39 -1.97
N LEU A 148 3.97 11.37 -2.40
CA LEU A 148 2.87 10.82 -1.63
C LEU A 148 3.36 10.05 -0.39
N VAL A 149 4.35 9.16 -0.54
CA VAL A 149 4.90 8.39 0.59
C VAL A 149 5.48 9.32 1.66
N PHE A 150 6.19 10.38 1.24
CA PHE A 150 6.71 11.40 2.16
C PHE A 150 5.59 12.09 2.92
N ARG A 151 4.53 12.51 2.24
CA ARG A 151 3.36 13.13 2.88
C ARG A 151 2.69 12.20 3.90
N ILE A 152 2.56 10.91 3.57
CA ILE A 152 2.01 9.91 4.50
C ILE A 152 2.93 9.75 5.73
N SER A 153 4.25 9.77 5.52
CA SER A 153 5.23 9.75 6.62
C SER A 153 5.06 10.95 7.54
N ASP A 154 5.05 12.17 6.98
CA ASP A 154 4.86 13.42 7.74
C ASP A 154 3.54 13.39 8.53
N GLU A 155 2.46 12.91 7.92
CA GLU A 155 1.16 12.79 8.56
C GLU A 155 1.21 11.85 9.77
N PHE A 156 1.85 10.69 9.65
CA PHE A 156 2.01 9.78 10.79
C PHE A 156 2.95 10.31 11.86
N GLU A 157 4.00 11.04 11.51
CA GLU A 157 4.90 11.67 12.47
C GLU A 157 4.17 12.74 13.29
N ILE A 158 3.42 13.63 12.63
CA ILE A 158 2.61 14.66 13.29
C ILE A 158 1.56 14.02 14.21
N LEU A 159 0.86 12.98 13.74
CA LEU A 159 -0.14 12.29 14.55
C LEU A 159 0.48 11.58 15.76
N ALA A 160 1.68 11.00 15.60
CA ALA A 160 2.41 10.39 16.71
C ALA A 160 2.80 11.44 17.76
N GLU A 161 3.26 12.63 17.34
CA GLU A 161 3.56 13.74 18.25
C GLU A 161 2.32 14.23 19.00
N LEU A 162 1.19 14.42 18.30
CA LEU A 162 -0.06 14.92 18.90
C LEU A 162 -0.72 13.94 19.87
N MET A 163 -0.51 12.63 19.70
CA MET A 163 -1.12 11.59 20.55
C MET A 163 -0.25 11.22 21.76
N TRP A 164 1.01 11.65 21.80
CA TRP A 164 1.95 11.35 22.87
C TRP A 164 2.10 12.53 23.87
N ASP A 165 1.41 13.64 23.60
CA ASP A 165 1.13 14.76 24.52
C ASP A 165 -0.26 14.61 25.19
#